data_AF-A0A957MCV0-F1
#
_entry.id   AF-A0A957MCV0-F1
#
_cell.length_a   1.000
_cell.length_b   1.000
_cell.length_c   1.000
_cell.angle_alpha   90.00
_cell.angle_beta   90.00
_cell.angle_gamma   90.00
#
_symmetry.space_group_name_H-M   'P 1'
#
loop_
_entity.id
_entity.type
_entity.pdbx_description
1 polymer ?
#
loop_
_entity_poly.entity_id
_entity_poly.type
_entity_poly.pdbx_seq_one_letter_code
_entity_poly.pdbx_strand_id
1 'polypeptide(L)'
;MSVLVKEPEAIMQSVQGFSEDTVRAHSAARNEPAWMLEFRLNAWRQFEAMPWPSANDEAWRRTRLTGFDIENFKPLAVSSGTVEKADLTGLLQEEINEMDSAASMVFEDSSLRYSVFHAKLSECGVIFADLQSAVREHPDLV
;
A
#
# COMPACT_ATOMS: atom_id res chain seq x y z
N MET A 1 16.30 -10.91 10.78
CA MET A 1 15.64 -11.25 12.04
C MET A 1 14.22 -10.72 11.96
N SER A 2 13.23 -11.60 11.79
CA SER A 2 11.82 -11.21 11.77
C SER A 2 11.43 -10.77 13.18
N VAL A 3 10.94 -9.54 13.33
CA VAL A 3 10.36 -9.07 14.58
C VAL A 3 9.06 -9.84 14.75
N LEU A 4 9.06 -10.84 15.63
CA LEU A 4 7.90 -11.66 15.93
C LEU A 4 6.81 -10.81 16.60
N VAL A 5 6.01 -10.11 15.80
CA VAL A 5 4.74 -9.54 16.22
C VAL A 5 3.79 -10.72 16.40
N LYS A 6 3.37 -10.98 17.65
CA LYS A 6 2.33 -11.97 17.93
C LYS A 6 1.01 -11.44 17.33
N GLU A 7 0.41 -12.20 16.43
CA GLU A 7 -0.92 -11.97 15.86
C GLU A 7 -1.08 -10.62 15.13
N PRO A 8 -0.36 -10.39 14.03
CA PRO A 8 -0.41 -9.12 13.31
C PRO A 8 -1.82 -8.77 12.83
N GLU A 9 -2.59 -9.74 12.35
CA GLU A 9 -3.97 -9.54 11.88
C GLU A 9 -4.92 -9.07 13.00
N ALA A 10 -4.73 -9.55 14.23
CA ALA A 10 -5.52 -9.14 15.39
C ALA A 10 -5.22 -7.70 15.80
N ILE A 11 -3.96 -7.27 15.70
CA ILE A 11 -3.54 -5.88 15.92
C ILE A 11 -4.13 -4.97 14.83
N MET A 12 -4.08 -5.41 13.57
CA MET A 12 -4.65 -4.65 12.45
C MET A 12 -6.17 -4.44 12.57
N GLN A 13 -6.90 -5.38 13.17
CA GLN A 13 -8.35 -5.28 13.36
C GLN A 13 -8.76 -4.51 14.64
N SER A 14 -7.88 -4.47 15.65
CA SER A 14 -8.19 -3.89 16.97
C SER A 14 -7.70 -2.46 17.15
N VAL A 15 -6.69 -2.00 16.41
CA VAL A 15 -6.14 -0.65 16.57
C VAL A 15 -6.99 0.37 15.80
N GLN A 16 -7.46 1.38 16.53
CA GLN A 16 -7.96 2.64 15.96
C GLN A 16 -6.79 3.60 15.84
N GLY A 17 -6.67 4.29 14.70
CA GLY A 17 -5.60 5.24 14.44
C GLY A 17 -4.30 4.61 13.92
N PHE A 18 -3.31 5.46 13.69
CA PHE A 18 -1.98 5.09 13.18
C PHE A 18 -0.95 5.21 14.29
N SER A 19 -0.10 4.21 14.42
CA SER A 19 0.98 4.19 15.40
C SER A 19 2.17 3.37 14.91
N GLU A 20 3.32 3.47 15.60
CA GLU A 20 4.48 2.64 15.30
C GLU A 20 4.14 1.13 15.34
N ASP A 21 3.26 0.71 16.25
CA ASP A 21 2.80 -0.69 16.35
C ASP A 21 2.00 -1.13 15.12
N THR A 22 1.15 -0.25 14.57
CA THR A 22 0.42 -0.54 13.33
C THR A 22 1.35 -0.70 12.13
N VAL A 23 2.43 0.10 12.08
CA VAL A 23 3.46 0.00 11.03
C VAL A 23 4.21 -1.32 11.13
N ARG A 24 4.58 -1.74 12.35
CA ARG A 24 5.22 -3.03 12.61
C ARG A 24 4.31 -4.20 12.24
N ALA A 25 3.03 -4.13 12.64
CA ALA A 25 2.03 -5.14 12.31
C ALA A 25 1.82 -5.26 10.78
N HIS A 26 1.75 -4.14 10.06
CA HIS A 26 1.63 -4.13 8.60
C HIS A 26 2.81 -4.81 7.90
N SER A 27 4.03 -4.44 8.31
CA SER A 27 5.26 -4.99 7.73
C SER A 27 5.37 -6.51 8.01
N ALA A 28 5.00 -6.93 9.23
CA ALA A 28 4.95 -8.34 9.60
C ALA A 28 3.89 -9.12 8.81
N ALA A 29 2.68 -8.58 8.66
CA ALA A 29 1.60 -9.21 7.87
C ALA A 29 2.00 -9.42 6.41
N ARG A 30 2.81 -8.53 5.85
CA ARG A 30 3.32 -8.62 4.48
C ARG A 30 4.62 -9.40 4.32
N ASN A 31 5.18 -9.90 5.44
CA ASN A 31 6.46 -10.60 5.51
C ASN A 31 7.60 -9.82 4.81
N GLU A 32 7.69 -8.53 5.10
CA GLU A 32 8.67 -7.63 4.49
C GLU A 32 10.09 -7.86 5.05
N PRO A 33 11.14 -7.57 4.25
CA PRO A 33 12.51 -7.59 4.73
C PRO A 33 12.74 -6.48 5.76
N ALA A 34 13.73 -6.68 6.64
CA ALA A 34 14.00 -5.78 7.76
C ALA A 34 14.29 -4.34 7.34
N TRP A 35 14.94 -4.13 6.19
CA TRP A 35 15.23 -2.78 5.69
C TRP A 35 13.94 -2.02 5.33
N MET A 36 12.91 -2.71 4.83
CA MET A 36 11.63 -2.10 4.48
C MET A 36 10.86 -1.69 5.73
N LEU A 37 10.90 -2.52 6.77
CA LEU A 37 10.35 -2.16 8.08
C LEU A 37 11.04 -0.88 8.61
N GLU A 38 12.36 -0.84 8.63
CA GLU A 38 13.09 0.35 9.10
C GLU A 38 12.81 1.59 8.25
N PHE A 39 12.66 1.43 6.92
CA PHE A 39 12.24 2.50 6.04
C PHE A 39 10.87 3.07 6.44
N ARG A 40 9.88 2.19 6.66
CA ARG A 40 8.53 2.59 7.11
C ARG A 40 8.55 3.26 8.48
N LEU A 41 9.32 2.73 9.43
CA LEU A 41 9.47 3.32 10.76
C LEU A 41 10.11 4.71 10.72
N ASN A 42 11.11 4.90 9.85
CA ASN A 42 11.72 6.21 9.65
C ASN A 42 10.70 7.21 9.05
N ALA A 43 9.91 6.79 8.06
CA ALA A 43 8.84 7.62 7.50
C ALA A 43 7.79 8.00 8.55
N TRP A 44 7.39 7.05 9.41
CA TRP A 44 6.48 7.31 10.52
C TRP A 44 7.03 8.35 11.51
N ARG A 45 8.29 8.19 11.96
CA ARG A 45 8.94 9.15 12.86
C ARG A 45 9.05 10.54 12.24
N GLN A 46 9.32 10.62 10.93
CA GLN A 46 9.33 11.90 10.21
C GLN A 46 7.94 12.54 10.13
N PHE A 47 6.90 11.72 9.92
CA PHE A 47 5.52 12.19 9.96
C PHE A 47 5.15 12.76 11.34
N GLU A 48 5.45 12.03 12.43
CA GLU A 48 5.19 12.51 13.80
C GLU A 48 5.98 13.76 14.17
N ALA A 49 7.20 13.91 13.63
CA ALA A 49 8.02 15.09 13.84
C ALA A 49 7.57 16.31 13.00
N MET A 50 6.73 16.11 11.98
CA MET A 50 6.26 17.18 11.11
C MET A 50 5.09 17.92 11.76
N PRO A 51 5.17 19.25 11.95
CA PRO A 51 4.02 19.99 12.45
C PRO A 51 2.86 19.92 11.45
N TRP A 52 1.63 19.80 11.96
CA TRP A 52 0.45 19.91 11.11
C TRP A 52 0.45 21.26 10.39
N PRO A 53 0.26 21.30 9.06
CA PRO A 53 0.12 22.55 8.34
C PRO A 53 -0.97 23.45 8.88
N SER A 54 -0.69 24.75 8.84
CA SER A 54 -1.56 25.82 9.31
C SER A 54 -2.01 26.70 8.14
N ALA A 55 -3.05 27.50 8.36
CA ALA A 55 -3.50 28.49 7.36
C ALA A 55 -2.47 29.59 7.09
N ASN A 56 -1.43 29.72 7.93
CA ASN A 56 -0.33 30.67 7.73
C ASN A 56 0.70 30.15 6.73
N ASP A 57 0.76 28.83 6.51
CA ASP A 57 1.64 28.23 5.52
C ASP A 57 1.11 28.53 4.11
N GLU A 58 1.93 29.16 3.26
CA GLU A 58 1.49 29.61 1.93
C GLU A 58 0.89 28.47 1.10
N ALA A 59 1.50 27.28 1.18
CA ALA A 59 1.03 26.08 0.50
C ALA A 59 -0.35 25.58 0.98
N TRP A 60 -0.75 25.93 2.22
CA TRP A 60 -1.97 25.43 2.87
C TRP A 60 -3.01 26.52 3.12
N ARG A 61 -2.71 27.79 2.80
CA ARG A 61 -3.60 28.94 3.04
C ARG A 61 -5.04 28.76 2.52
N ARG A 62 -5.22 27.97 1.45
CA ARG A 62 -6.52 27.72 0.80
C ARG A 62 -7.12 26.35 1.08
N THR A 63 -6.48 25.54 1.92
CA THR A 63 -6.90 24.18 2.25
C THR A 63 -7.33 24.14 3.72
N ARG A 64 -8.60 23.81 3.98
CA ARG A 64 -9.13 23.70 5.35
C ARG A 64 -8.98 22.27 5.86
N LEU A 65 -8.20 22.11 6.93
CA LEU A 65 -7.97 20.82 7.59
C LEU A 65 -8.72 20.68 8.93
N THR A 66 -9.52 21.67 9.32
CA THR A 66 -10.17 21.75 10.64
C THR A 66 -11.15 20.60 10.96
N GLY A 67 -11.53 19.78 9.99
CA GLY A 67 -12.36 18.59 10.19
C GLY A 67 -11.65 17.28 9.82
N PHE A 68 -10.36 17.33 9.49
CA PHE A 68 -9.57 16.15 9.18
C PHE A 68 -8.95 15.62 10.47
N ASP A 69 -9.37 14.43 10.88
CA ASP A 69 -8.86 13.75 12.06
C ASP A 69 -8.38 12.36 11.65
N ILE A 70 -7.07 12.18 11.70
CA ILE A 70 -6.39 10.95 11.26
C ILE A 70 -6.72 9.76 12.15
N GLU A 71 -7.10 9.99 13.41
CA GLU A 71 -7.42 8.93 14.37
C GLU A 71 -8.73 8.21 14.05
N ASN A 72 -9.60 8.84 13.25
CA ASN A 72 -10.87 8.24 12.82
C ASN A 72 -10.71 7.25 11.65
N PHE A 73 -9.49 7.07 11.15
CA PHE A 73 -9.20 6.15 10.07
C PHE A 73 -8.64 4.84 10.59
N LYS A 74 -8.96 3.76 9.88
CA LYS A 74 -8.34 2.46 10.09
C LYS A 74 -7.10 2.38 9.21
N PRO A 75 -5.93 2.03 9.76
CA PRO A 75 -4.69 2.06 8.99
C PRO A 75 -4.67 1.03 7.87
N LEU A 76 -5.45 -0.05 8.00
CA LEU A 76 -5.35 -1.23 7.17
C LEU A 76 -6.73 -1.76 6.82
N ALA A 77 -6.90 -2.04 5.53
CA ALA A 77 -8.06 -2.73 5.00
C ALA A 77 -7.71 -4.19 4.72
N VAL A 78 -8.69 -5.07 4.87
CA VAL A 78 -8.52 -6.51 4.63
C VAL A 78 -8.57 -6.74 3.12
N SER A 79 -7.53 -7.38 2.59
CA SER A 79 -7.50 -7.74 1.17
C SER A 79 -8.60 -8.75 0.84
N SER A 80 -9.37 -8.45 -0.20
CA SER A 80 -10.36 -9.38 -0.77
C SER A 80 -9.74 -10.44 -1.70
N GLY A 81 -8.39 -10.51 -1.80
CA GLY A 81 -7.65 -11.45 -2.66
C GLY A 81 -7.40 -10.94 -4.09
N THR A 82 -7.18 -11.84 -5.05
CA THR A 82 -7.13 -11.53 -6.48
C THR A 82 -8.36 -12.16 -7.16
N VAL A 83 -8.89 -11.52 -8.19
CA VAL A 83 -10.06 -11.96 -8.95
C VAL A 83 -9.78 -11.99 -10.44
N GLU A 84 -10.64 -12.69 -11.18
CA GLU A 84 -10.60 -12.66 -12.64
C GLU A 84 -11.19 -11.35 -13.18
N LYS A 85 -10.85 -11.00 -14.43
CA LYS A 85 -11.34 -9.77 -15.06
C LYS A 85 -12.87 -9.66 -15.02
N ALA A 86 -13.58 -10.79 -15.19
CA ALA A 86 -15.04 -10.85 -15.22
C ALA A 86 -15.70 -10.44 -13.89
N ASP A 87 -14.98 -10.55 -12.77
CA ASP A 87 -15.49 -10.23 -11.44
C ASP A 87 -15.20 -8.77 -11.03
N LEU A 88 -14.49 -8.01 -11.86
CA LEU A 88 -14.28 -6.57 -11.67
C LEU A 88 -15.57 -5.79 -11.97
N THR A 89 -15.65 -4.54 -11.51
CA THR A 89 -16.77 -3.66 -11.87
C THR A 89 -16.81 -3.40 -13.39
N GLY A 90 -18.00 -3.22 -13.96
CA GLY A 90 -18.17 -3.02 -15.41
C GLY A 90 -17.30 -1.89 -15.98
N LEU A 91 -17.21 -0.77 -15.25
CA LEU A 91 -16.34 0.36 -15.61
C LEU A 91 -14.86 -0.05 -15.72
N LEU A 92 -14.35 -0.84 -14.77
CA LEU A 92 -12.97 -1.32 -14.82
C LEU A 92 -12.76 -2.31 -15.97
N GLN A 93 -13.75 -3.15 -16.27
CA GLN A 93 -13.67 -4.08 -17.39
C GLN A 93 -13.59 -3.34 -18.73
N GLU A 94 -14.43 -2.31 -18.91
CA GLU A 94 -14.45 -1.43 -20.08
C GLU A 94 -13.10 -0.73 -20.26
N GLU A 95 -12.58 -0.06 -19.21
CA GLU A 95 -11.27 0.60 -19.26
C GLU A 95 -10.14 -0.36 -19.63
N ILE A 96 -10.08 -1.56 -19.02
CA ILE A 96 -9.04 -2.55 -19.35
C ILE A 96 -9.21 -3.08 -20.79
N ASN A 97 -10.43 -3.10 -21.35
CA ASN A 97 -10.65 -3.51 -22.74
C ASN A 97 -10.29 -2.41 -23.76
N GLU A 98 -10.54 -1.15 -23.43
CA GLU A 98 -10.21 -0.02 -24.32
C GLU A 98 -8.72 0.28 -24.33
N MET A 99 -8.03 0.04 -23.21
CA MET A 99 -6.59 0.22 -23.13
C MET A 99 -5.85 -0.90 -23.86
N ASP A 100 -5.14 -0.56 -24.95
CA ASP A 100 -4.14 -1.45 -25.57
C ASP A 100 -2.88 -1.50 -24.69
N SER A 101 -2.96 -2.21 -23.57
CA SER A 101 -1.92 -2.32 -22.56
C SER A 101 -1.20 -3.67 -22.63
N ALA A 102 0.13 -3.63 -22.60
CA ALA A 102 0.93 -4.85 -22.47
C ALA A 102 0.89 -5.46 -21.05
N ALA A 103 0.47 -4.65 -20.07
CA ALA A 103 0.30 -5.04 -18.68
C ALA A 103 -0.69 -4.10 -17.97
N SER A 104 -1.51 -4.64 -17.06
CA SER A 104 -2.42 -3.85 -16.24
C SER A 104 -2.48 -4.41 -14.82
N MET A 105 -2.64 -3.54 -13.82
CA MET A 105 -2.91 -3.90 -12.43
C MET A 105 -4.05 -3.06 -11.88
N VAL A 106 -4.92 -3.67 -11.09
CA VAL A 106 -5.99 -3.00 -10.35
C VAL A 106 -5.74 -3.18 -8.87
N PHE A 107 -5.80 -2.08 -8.13
CA PHE A 107 -5.68 -2.06 -6.69
C PHE A 107 -7.02 -1.67 -6.05
N GLU A 108 -7.37 -2.36 -4.98
CA GLU A 108 -8.48 -2.01 -4.10
C GLU A 108 -7.92 -2.07 -2.68
N ASP A 109 -8.16 -1.02 -1.90
CA ASP A 109 -7.80 -1.03 -0.48
C ASP A 109 -6.32 -1.39 -0.22
N SER A 110 -5.42 -0.82 -1.03
CA SER A 110 -3.96 -1.04 -0.99
C SER A 110 -3.51 -2.47 -1.30
N SER A 111 -4.38 -3.29 -1.89
CA SER A 111 -4.13 -4.69 -2.25
C SER A 111 -4.34 -4.93 -3.74
N LEU A 112 -3.53 -5.83 -4.32
CA LEU A 112 -3.67 -6.21 -5.72
C LEU A 112 -4.93 -7.05 -5.92
N ARG A 113 -5.87 -6.56 -6.74
CA ARG A 113 -7.13 -7.26 -7.07
C ARG A 113 -7.09 -7.96 -8.41
N TYR A 114 -6.41 -7.39 -9.39
CA TYR A 114 -6.28 -7.98 -10.72
C TYR A 114 -4.93 -7.59 -11.31
N SER A 115 -4.32 -8.52 -12.03
CA SER A 115 -3.11 -8.24 -12.80
C SER A 115 -3.11 -9.06 -14.08
N VAL A 116 -2.77 -8.44 -15.20
CA VAL A 116 -2.45 -9.11 -16.45
C VAL A 116 -1.09 -8.64 -16.93
N PHE A 117 -0.27 -9.56 -17.41
CA PHE A 117 1.06 -9.25 -17.92
C PHE A 117 1.41 -10.19 -19.07
N HIS A 118 1.89 -9.62 -20.17
CA HIS A 118 2.26 -10.40 -21.33
C HIS A 118 3.60 -11.13 -21.10
N ALA A 119 3.58 -12.47 -21.03
CA ALA A 119 4.75 -13.30 -20.67
C ALA A 119 6.02 -13.03 -21.49
N LYS A 120 5.90 -12.67 -22.78
CA LYS A 120 7.05 -12.29 -23.63
C LYS A 120 7.87 -11.11 -23.07
N LEU A 121 7.27 -10.22 -22.28
CA LEU A 121 7.99 -9.10 -21.68
C LEU A 121 8.96 -9.56 -20.59
N SER A 122 8.62 -10.64 -19.85
CA SER A 122 9.54 -11.27 -18.90
C SER A 122 10.80 -11.79 -19.59
N GLU A 123 10.67 -12.35 -20.79
CA GLU A 123 11.81 -12.83 -21.59
C GLU A 123 12.75 -11.68 -22.01
N CYS A 124 12.21 -10.47 -22.16
CA CYS A 124 12.97 -9.25 -22.41
C CYS A 124 13.56 -8.62 -21.12
N GLY A 125 13.40 -9.26 -19.96
CA GLY A 125 13.91 -8.77 -18.68
C GLY A 125 13.02 -7.74 -17.97
N VAL A 126 11.76 -7.57 -18.41
CA VAL A 126 10.81 -6.66 -17.75
C VAL A 126 10.25 -7.32 -16.50
N ILE A 127 10.38 -6.62 -15.36
CA ILE A 127 9.74 -6.99 -14.09
C ILE A 127 8.50 -6.11 -13.93
N PHE A 128 7.33 -6.74 -13.94
CA PHE A 128 6.05 -6.09 -13.70
C PHE A 128 5.36 -6.76 -12.51
N ALA A 129 5.47 -6.13 -11.34
CA ALA A 129 4.99 -6.66 -10.07
C ALA A 129 4.40 -5.53 -9.22
N ASP A 130 3.47 -5.86 -8.31
CA ASP A 130 3.06 -4.92 -7.27
C ASP A 130 4.19 -4.72 -6.25
N LEU A 131 4.12 -3.63 -5.46
CA LEU A 131 5.19 -3.28 -4.53
C LEU A 131 5.50 -4.40 -3.51
N GLN A 132 4.49 -5.14 -3.03
CA GLN A 132 4.71 -6.20 -2.06
C GLN A 132 5.46 -7.37 -2.70
N SER A 133 5.07 -7.79 -3.90
CA SER A 133 5.78 -8.83 -4.64
C SER A 133 7.19 -8.38 -5.04
N ALA A 134 7.37 -7.13 -5.48
CA ALA A 134 8.67 -6.57 -5.83
C ALA A 134 9.64 -6.54 -4.64
N VAL A 135 9.19 -6.08 -3.46
CA VAL A 135 10.00 -6.06 -2.24
C VAL A 135 10.41 -7.48 -1.79
N ARG A 136 9.55 -8.48 -2.00
CA ARG A 136 9.82 -9.87 -1.61
C ARG A 136 10.73 -10.61 -2.59
N GLU A 137 10.48 -10.46 -3.88
CA GLU A 137 11.10 -11.26 -4.94
C GLU A 137 12.32 -10.56 -5.57
N HIS A 138 12.35 -9.24 -5.54
CA HIS A 138 13.41 -8.41 -6.10
C HIS A 138 13.90 -7.33 -5.12
N PRO A 139 14.23 -7.66 -3.85
CA PRO A 139 14.57 -6.67 -2.83
C PRO A 139 15.78 -5.79 -3.18
N ASP A 140 16.71 -6.28 -4.01
CA ASP A 140 17.91 -5.53 -4.39
C ASP A 140 17.64 -4.45 -5.46
N LEU A 141 16.46 -4.48 -6.09
CA LEU A 141 16.05 -3.56 -7.16
C LEU A 141 15.05 -2.49 -6.69
N VAL A 142 14.52 -2.62 -5.46
CA VAL A 142 13.55 -1.69 -4.85
C VAL A 142 14.28 -0.73 -3.92
#